data_AF-A0A653TDV1-F1
#
_entry.id   AF-A0A653TDV1-F1
#
_cell.length_a   1.000
_cell.length_b   1.000
_cell.length_c   1.000
_cell.angle_alpha   90.00
_cell.angle_beta   90.00
_cell.angle_gamma   90.00
#
_symmetry.space_group_name_H-M   'P 1'
#
loop_
_entity.id
_entity.type
_entity.pdbx_description
1 polymer ?
#
loop_
_entity_poly.entity_id
_entity_poly.type
_entity_poly.pdbx_seq_one_letter_code
_entity_poly.pdbx_strand_id
1 'polypeptide(L)'
;MELQKLQRAIIDGLEDVKAQDIKVFNTSHLTSLFDRVVVASGTSNRQTKALANSVREKVKEAGGDIISTEGEEIGEWVLVDCGDAVVHILQPALRQYYNLEEVWGDKPVRVKLQKPNMFGGASVTDDEDEDDEADTPAAKRPARKTARKQA
;
A
#
# COMPACT_ATOMS: atom_id res chain seq x y z
N MET A 1 -17.48 6.92 10.18
CA MET A 1 -16.25 6.67 10.96
C MET A 1 -15.21 7.72 10.55
N GLU A 2 -14.24 8.10 11.40
CA GLU A 2 -13.19 9.04 10.97
C GLU A 2 -12.30 8.45 9.86
N LEU A 3 -11.96 9.25 8.85
CA LEU A 3 -11.25 8.80 7.65
C LEU A 3 -9.89 8.16 7.93
N GLN A 4 -9.10 8.72 8.85
CA GLN A 4 -7.79 8.16 9.19
C GLN A 4 -7.92 6.79 9.88
N LYS A 5 -8.94 6.64 10.73
CA LYS A 5 -9.24 5.37 11.39
C LYS A 5 -9.71 4.32 10.38
N LEU A 6 -10.57 4.72 9.43
CA LEU A 6 -10.99 3.87 8.31
C LEU A 6 -9.79 3.39 7.49
N GLN A 7 -8.94 4.32 7.08
CA GLN A 7 -7.73 4.02 6.31
C GLN A 7 -6.82 3.03 7.04
N ARG A 8 -6.61 3.21 8.36
CA ARG A 8 -5.79 2.28 9.14
C ARG A 8 -6.42 0.89 9.19
N ALA A 9 -7.72 0.78 9.46
CA ALA A 9 -8.41 -0.51 9.49
C ALA A 9 -8.35 -1.26 8.16
N ILE A 10 -8.45 -0.54 7.03
CA ILE A 10 -8.26 -1.12 5.69
C ILE A 10 -6.84 -1.66 5.54
N ILE A 11 -5.83 -0.86 5.89
CA ILE A 11 -4.42 -1.27 5.78
C ILE A 11 -4.15 -2.49 6.68
N ASP A 12 -4.66 -2.51 7.91
CA ASP A 12 -4.52 -3.63 8.84
C ASP A 12 -5.06 -4.93 8.22
N GLY A 13 -6.26 -4.90 7.63
CA GLY A 13 -6.85 -6.07 6.97
C GLY A 13 -6.04 -6.56 5.76
N LEU A 14 -5.43 -5.63 5.02
CA LEU A 14 -4.52 -5.98 3.93
C LEU A 14 -3.20 -6.58 4.46
N GLU A 15 -2.65 -6.05 5.54
CA GLU A 15 -1.39 -6.51 6.16
C GLU A 15 -1.53 -7.88 6.83
N ASP A 16 -2.69 -8.17 7.42
CA ASP A 16 -3.00 -9.46 8.05
C ASP A 16 -2.89 -10.62 7.04
N VAL A 17 -3.35 -10.41 5.81
CA VAL A 17 -3.31 -11.41 4.73
C VAL A 17 -2.10 -11.20 3.79
N LYS A 18 -1.14 -10.36 4.20
CA LYS A 18 0.13 -10.13 3.51
C LYS A 18 -0.06 -9.65 2.07
N ALA A 19 -0.89 -8.63 1.88
CA ALA A 19 -1.01 -7.95 0.59
C ALA A 19 0.33 -7.38 0.12
N GLN A 20 0.50 -7.30 -1.19
CA GLN A 20 1.67 -6.71 -1.83
C GLN A 20 1.34 -5.32 -2.36
N ASP A 21 2.36 -4.44 -2.37
CA ASP A 21 2.30 -3.12 -2.99
C ASP A 21 1.07 -2.29 -2.59
N ILE A 22 0.83 -2.16 -1.28
CA ILE A 22 -0.30 -1.36 -0.78
C ILE A 22 0.01 0.12 -1.05
N LYS A 23 -0.85 0.76 -1.84
CA LYS A 23 -0.80 2.20 -2.12
C LYS A 23 -2.11 2.85 -1.72
N VAL A 24 -2.02 4.05 -1.16
CA VAL A 24 -3.17 4.85 -0.76
C VAL A 24 -3.11 6.17 -1.49
N PHE A 25 -4.21 6.59 -2.10
CA PHE A 25 -4.33 7.83 -2.86
C PHE A 25 -5.30 8.77 -2.16
N ASN A 26 -5.02 10.07 -2.22
CA ASN A 26 -5.95 11.11 -1.79
C ASN A 26 -6.78 11.54 -2.99
N THR A 27 -8.09 11.27 -2.99
CA THR A 27 -8.97 11.56 -4.13
C THR A 27 -10.00 12.65 -3.84
N SER A 28 -9.99 13.24 -2.64
CA SER A 28 -10.88 14.34 -2.24
C SER A 28 -10.88 15.56 -3.17
N HIS A 29 -9.82 15.74 -3.96
CA HIS A 29 -9.67 16.81 -4.94
C HIS A 29 -10.10 16.42 -6.37
N LEU A 30 -10.39 15.13 -6.60
CA LEU A 30 -10.76 14.57 -7.90
C LEU A 30 -12.25 14.22 -7.98
N THR A 31 -12.82 13.73 -6.88
CA THR A 31 -14.21 13.28 -6.81
C THR A 31 -14.78 13.50 -5.42
N SER A 32 -16.10 13.70 -5.34
CA SER A 32 -16.84 13.80 -4.07
C SER A 32 -17.42 12.47 -3.60
N LEU A 33 -17.15 11.36 -4.32
CA LEU A 33 -17.69 10.04 -3.98
C LEU A 33 -16.93 9.38 -2.83
N PHE A 34 -15.61 9.56 -2.79
CA PHE A 34 -14.72 8.97 -1.78
C PHE A 34 -13.43 9.80 -1.66
N ASP A 35 -12.88 9.85 -0.45
CA ASP A 35 -11.69 10.63 -0.14
C ASP A 35 -10.38 9.83 -0.30
N ARG A 36 -10.48 8.49 -0.23
CA ARG A 36 -9.34 7.57 -0.35
C ARG A 36 -9.59 6.47 -1.36
N VAL A 37 -8.58 6.22 -2.18
CA VAL A 37 -8.50 4.97 -2.96
C VAL A 37 -7.31 4.17 -2.45
N VAL A 38 -7.53 2.91 -2.11
CA VAL A 38 -6.48 1.99 -1.71
C VAL A 38 -6.33 0.96 -2.81
N VAL A 39 -5.10 0.73 -3.28
CA VAL A 39 -4.79 -0.30 -4.28
C VAL A 39 -3.79 -1.28 -3.67
N ALA A 40 -4.10 -2.56 -3.71
CA ALA A 40 -3.26 -3.63 -3.18
C ALA A 40 -3.26 -4.84 -4.11
N SER A 41 -2.25 -5.69 -3.96
CA SER A 41 -2.09 -6.88 -4.78
C SER A 41 -2.14 -8.19 -4.00
N GLY A 42 -2.91 -9.14 -4.54
CA GLY A 42 -2.95 -10.54 -4.10
C GLY A 42 -2.33 -11.45 -5.17
N THR A 43 -1.53 -12.42 -4.75
CA THR A 43 -0.77 -13.31 -5.65
C THR A 43 -1.57 -14.46 -6.24
N SER A 44 -2.82 -14.65 -5.80
CA SER A 44 -3.74 -15.68 -6.31
C SER A 44 -5.18 -15.27 -6.07
N ASN A 45 -6.14 -15.85 -6.80
CA ASN A 45 -7.56 -15.60 -6.60
C ASN A 45 -7.99 -15.85 -5.15
N ARG A 46 -7.44 -16.90 -4.52
CA ARG A 46 -7.71 -17.22 -3.11
C ARG A 46 -7.23 -16.10 -2.18
N GLN A 47 -6.02 -15.57 -2.41
CA GLN A 47 -5.49 -14.50 -1.57
C GLN A 47 -6.28 -13.20 -1.78
N THR A 48 -6.64 -12.85 -3.01
CA THR A 48 -7.46 -11.65 -3.29
C THR A 48 -8.80 -11.70 -2.55
N LYS A 49 -9.49 -12.84 -2.56
CA LYS A 49 -10.73 -13.04 -1.80
C LYS A 49 -10.50 -12.94 -0.29
N ALA A 50 -9.44 -13.57 0.22
CA ALA A 50 -9.09 -13.49 1.64
C ALA A 50 -8.76 -12.07 2.09
N LEU A 51 -8.06 -11.29 1.24
CA LEU A 51 -7.77 -9.87 1.47
C LEU A 51 -9.07 -9.05 1.57
N ALA A 52 -10.00 -9.24 0.63
CA ALA A 52 -11.29 -8.56 0.66
C ALA A 52 -12.07 -8.89 1.95
N ASN A 53 -12.09 -10.16 2.34
CA ASN A 53 -12.75 -10.61 3.57
C ASN A 53 -12.15 -9.96 4.81
N SER A 54 -10.82 -9.97 4.91
CA SER A 54 -10.12 -9.40 6.06
C SER A 54 -10.31 -7.88 6.16
N VAL A 55 -10.28 -7.15 5.04
CA VAL A 55 -10.62 -5.72 5.02
C VAL A 55 -12.03 -5.49 5.56
N ARG A 56 -13.03 -6.26 5.11
CA ARG A 56 -14.40 -6.12 5.60
C ARG A 56 -14.52 -6.38 7.10
N GLU A 57 -13.86 -7.42 7.60
CA GLU A 57 -13.86 -7.76 9.02
C GLU A 57 -13.22 -6.63 9.84
N LYS A 58 -12.04 -6.15 9.46
CA LYS A 58 -11.34 -5.06 10.16
C LYS A 58 -12.09 -3.74 10.14
N VAL A 59 -12.70 -3.37 9.02
CA VAL A 59 -13.51 -2.15 8.93
C VAL A 59 -14.73 -2.26 9.84
N LYS A 60 -15.43 -3.39 9.86
CA LYS A 60 -16.57 -3.62 10.75
C LYS A 60 -16.17 -3.62 12.23
N GLU A 61 -15.07 -4.29 12.58
CA GLU A 61 -14.50 -4.29 13.94
C GLU A 61 -14.16 -2.87 14.42
N ALA A 62 -13.69 -2.01 13.51
CA ALA A 62 -13.37 -0.61 13.81
C ALA A 62 -14.61 0.30 13.93
N GLY A 63 -15.81 -0.22 13.66
CA GLY A 63 -17.08 0.51 13.67
C GLY A 63 -17.40 1.21 12.34
N GLY A 64 -16.83 0.75 11.23
CA GLY A 64 -17.14 1.18 9.87
C GLY A 64 -18.15 0.29 9.17
N ASP A 65 -18.68 0.80 8.06
CA ASP A 65 -19.64 0.10 7.23
C ASP A 65 -19.01 -0.37 5.91
N ILE A 66 -19.55 -1.47 5.37
CA ILE A 66 -19.22 -1.96 4.03
C ILE A 66 -20.46 -1.79 3.17
N ILE A 67 -20.37 -0.95 2.14
CA ILE A 67 -21.49 -0.66 1.24
C ILE A 67 -21.69 -1.83 0.27
N SER A 68 -20.61 -2.27 -0.36
CA SER A 68 -20.65 -3.35 -1.35
C SER A 68 -19.30 -4.06 -1.49
N THR A 69 -19.34 -5.24 -2.13
CA THR A 69 -18.15 -5.93 -2.62
C THR A 69 -18.46 -6.50 -3.99
N GLU A 70 -17.55 -6.32 -4.95
CA GLU A 70 -17.71 -6.77 -6.33
C GLU A 70 -16.52 -7.61 -6.78
N GLY A 71 -16.76 -8.61 -7.65
CA GLY A 71 -15.72 -9.44 -8.26
C GLY A 71 -15.12 -10.53 -7.36
N GLU A 72 -15.64 -10.71 -6.14
CA GLU A 72 -15.16 -11.71 -5.17
C GLU A 72 -15.37 -13.14 -5.67
N GLU A 73 -16.41 -13.41 -6.44
CA GLU A 73 -16.69 -14.74 -7.00
C GLU A 73 -15.56 -15.22 -7.94
N ILE A 74 -14.93 -14.31 -8.68
CA ILE A 74 -13.77 -14.63 -9.53
C ILE A 74 -12.46 -14.50 -8.73
N GLY A 75 -12.28 -13.38 -8.02
CA GLY A 75 -11.10 -13.11 -7.19
C GLY A 75 -9.87 -12.63 -7.95
N GLU A 76 -10.00 -12.26 -9.22
CA GLU A 76 -8.90 -11.68 -10.00
C GLU A 76 -8.75 -10.18 -9.74
N TRP A 77 -9.87 -9.50 -9.60
CA TRP A 77 -10.01 -8.12 -9.16
C TRP A 77 -11.23 -8.05 -8.26
N VAL A 78 -11.01 -7.69 -7.00
CA VAL A 78 -12.09 -7.45 -6.04
C VAL A 78 -12.11 -5.96 -5.67
N LEU A 79 -13.30 -5.38 -5.65
CA LEU A 79 -13.54 -4.03 -5.17
C LEU A 79 -14.31 -4.12 -3.85
N VAL A 80 -13.83 -3.44 -2.82
CA VAL A 80 -14.54 -3.29 -1.54
C VAL A 80 -14.85 -1.82 -1.33
N ASP A 81 -16.14 -1.50 -1.23
CA ASP A 81 -16.62 -0.14 -0.96
C ASP A 81 -16.86 0.03 0.54
N CYS A 82 -16.11 0.95 1.15
CA CYS A 82 -16.17 1.30 2.57
C CYS A 82 -16.75 2.71 2.80
N GLY A 83 -17.46 3.28 1.82
CA GLY A 83 -17.98 4.65 1.88
C GLY A 83 -16.91 5.68 1.53
N ASP A 84 -16.29 6.30 2.54
CA ASP A 84 -15.29 7.36 2.33
C ASP A 84 -13.97 6.84 1.72
N ALA A 85 -13.82 5.52 1.60
CA ALA A 85 -12.68 4.86 0.97
C ALA A 85 -13.10 3.67 0.11
N VAL A 86 -12.43 3.47 -1.02
CA VAL A 86 -12.60 2.31 -1.90
C VAL A 86 -11.30 1.51 -1.99
N VAL A 87 -11.40 0.19 -1.92
CA VAL A 87 -10.25 -0.72 -1.95
C VAL A 87 -10.28 -1.57 -3.22
N HIS A 88 -9.27 -1.41 -4.06
CA HIS A 88 -9.02 -2.23 -5.24
C HIS A 88 -7.96 -3.29 -4.91
N ILE A 89 -8.35 -4.56 -4.99
CA ILE A 89 -7.44 -5.69 -4.77
C ILE A 89 -7.34 -6.46 -6.08
N LEU A 90 -6.19 -6.36 -6.75
CA LEU A 90 -5.96 -6.97 -8.06
C LEU A 90 -4.80 -7.96 -8.03
N GLN A 91 -4.82 -8.95 -8.91
CA GLN A 91 -3.59 -9.69 -9.22
C GLN A 91 -2.54 -8.78 -9.88
N PRO A 92 -1.23 -9.02 -9.66
CA PRO A 92 -0.16 -8.17 -10.20
C PRO A 92 -0.25 -7.94 -11.71
N ALA A 93 -0.59 -8.98 -12.48
CA ALA A 93 -0.72 -8.87 -13.94
C ALA A 93 -1.86 -7.92 -14.35
N LEU A 94 -3.01 -7.99 -13.69
CA LEU A 94 -4.16 -7.11 -13.98
C LEU A 94 -3.88 -5.67 -13.52
N ARG A 95 -3.22 -5.50 -12.37
CA ARG A 95 -2.81 -4.17 -11.89
C ARG A 95 -1.88 -3.48 -12.88
N GLN A 96 -0.91 -4.21 -13.44
CA GLN A 96 0.00 -3.68 -14.46
C GLN A 96 -0.74 -3.38 -15.78
N TYR A 97 -1.65 -4.26 -16.19
CA TYR A 97 -2.40 -4.08 -17.44
C TYR A 97 -3.33 -2.86 -17.40
N TYR A 98 -4.11 -2.71 -16.33
CA TYR A 98 -5.07 -1.61 -16.20
C TYR A 98 -4.46 -0.31 -15.69
N ASN A 99 -3.34 -0.40 -14.95
CA ASN A 99 -2.57 0.73 -14.45
C ASN A 99 -3.42 1.85 -13.79
N LEU A 100 -4.40 1.44 -12.97
CA LEU A 100 -5.40 2.34 -12.38
C LEU A 100 -4.79 3.49 -11.55
N GLU A 101 -3.56 3.33 -11.08
CA GLU A 101 -2.85 4.32 -10.27
C GLU A 101 -2.62 5.64 -11.02
N GLU A 102 -2.46 5.60 -12.36
CA GLU A 102 -2.34 6.81 -13.18
C GLU A 102 -3.61 7.68 -13.14
N VAL A 103 -4.76 7.08 -12.85
CA VAL A 103 -6.04 7.80 -12.73
C VAL A 103 -6.13 8.54 -11.39
N TRP A 104 -5.58 7.97 -10.32
CA TRP A 104 -5.74 8.47 -8.95
C TRP A 104 -4.62 9.43 -8.49
N GLY A 105 -3.57 9.58 -9.31
CA GLY A 105 -2.56 10.62 -9.18
C GLY A 105 -1.15 10.12 -8.90
N ASP A 106 -0.16 10.97 -9.18
CA ASP A 106 1.27 10.60 -9.23
C ASP A 106 1.88 10.22 -7.87
N LYS A 107 1.33 10.70 -6.75
CA LYS A 107 1.95 10.57 -5.42
C LYS A 107 1.00 9.91 -4.41
N PRO A 108 1.26 8.64 -4.01
CA PRO A 108 0.51 8.02 -2.95
C PRO A 108 0.76 8.73 -1.61
N VAL A 109 -0.24 8.68 -0.73
CA VAL A 109 -0.17 9.12 0.66
C VAL A 109 0.85 8.24 1.39
N ARG A 110 1.78 8.88 2.11
CA ARG A 110 2.73 8.15 2.97
C ARG A 110 1.96 7.49 4.11
N VAL A 111 2.00 6.16 4.14
CA VAL A 111 1.43 5.34 5.20
C VAL A 111 2.52 4.52 5.87
N LYS A 112 2.43 4.34 7.19
CA LYS A 112 3.31 3.41 7.92
C LYS A 112 2.81 1.99 7.66
N LEU A 113 3.55 1.24 6.85
CA LEU A 113 3.28 -0.18 6.60
C LEU A 113 4.18 -1.06 7.47
N GLN A 114 3.65 -2.19 7.93
CA GLN A 114 4.44 -3.24 8.55
C GLN A 114 5.40 -3.82 7.50
N LYS A 115 6.71 -3.82 7.81
CA LYS A 115 7.70 -4.46 6.93
C LYS A 115 7.38 -5.95 6.85
N PRO A 116 7.29 -6.55 5.64
CA PRO A 116 7.09 -7.98 5.52
C PRO A 116 8.30 -8.68 6.15
N ASN A 117 8.04 -9.46 7.20
CA ASN A 117 9.09 -10.18 7.91
C ASN A 117 9.62 -11.31 7.01
N MET A 118 10.65 -11.01 6.21
CA MET A 118 11.23 -11.94 5.22
C MET A 118 12.05 -13.07 5.85
N PHE A 119 12.23 -13.06 7.18
CA PHE A 119 12.93 -14.12 7.91
C PHE A 119 12.18 -14.44 9.21
N GLY A 120 11.66 -15.66 9.32
CA GLY A 120 11.12 -16.17 10.56
C GLY A 120 12.22 -16.36 11.60
N GLY A 121 12.27 -15.48 12.59
CA GLY A 121 13.15 -15.57 13.76
C GLY A 121 12.92 -14.39 14.71
N ALA A 122 12.45 -14.71 15.92
CA ALA A 122 12.31 -13.93 17.14
C ALA A 122 12.33 -12.37 17.08
N SER A 123 11.30 -11.78 17.70
CA SER A 123 11.19 -10.37 18.06
C SER A 123 12.48 -9.79 18.65
N VAL A 124 12.94 -8.68 18.09
CA VAL A 124 13.69 -7.66 18.83
C VAL A 124 12.96 -6.34 18.63
N THR A 125 12.43 -5.84 19.73
CA THR A 125 12.00 -4.44 19.89
C THR A 125 13.26 -3.59 19.92
N ASP A 126 13.40 -2.67 18.96
CA ASP A 126 14.25 -1.50 19.13
C ASP A 126 13.34 -0.28 19.01
N ASP A 127 12.84 0.14 20.17
CA ASP A 127 12.50 1.53 20.44
C ASP A 127 13.83 2.30 20.49
N GLU A 128 14.17 3.02 19.43
CA GLU A 128 15.09 4.15 19.51
C GLU A 128 14.48 5.31 18.74
N ASP A 129 13.87 6.21 19.51
CA ASP A 129 13.65 7.61 19.15
C ASP A 129 15.02 8.27 18.92
N GLU A 130 15.23 8.84 17.74
CA GLU A 130 16.24 9.88 17.54
C GLU A 130 15.67 10.94 16.59
N ASP A 131 15.11 11.98 17.21
CA ASP A 131 14.97 13.32 16.63
C ASP A 131 16.39 13.93 16.46
N ASP A 132 16.71 14.41 15.26
CA ASP A 132 17.47 15.66 14.96
C ASP A 132 17.91 15.62 13.48
N GLU A 133 17.33 16.40 12.58
CA GLU A 133 17.53 17.83 12.30
C GLU A 133 18.40 18.06 11.03
N ALA A 134 17.77 18.74 10.06
CA ALA A 134 18.27 19.70 9.08
C ALA A 134 19.63 19.54 8.34
N ASP A 135 19.46 19.69 7.01
CA ASP A 135 20.24 20.53 6.09
C ASP A 135 21.57 20.02 5.45
N THR A 136 21.70 20.43 4.20
CA THR A 136 22.50 19.99 3.04
C THR A 136 23.96 20.53 3.04
N PRO A 137 24.82 20.50 1.96
CA PRO A 137 24.81 19.84 0.63
C PRO A 137 26.15 19.20 0.13
N ALA A 138 26.04 18.49 -1.01
CA ALA A 138 26.98 18.12 -2.10
C ALA A 138 28.50 18.46 -2.07
N ALA A 139 29.34 17.50 -2.50
CA ALA A 139 30.67 17.76 -3.09
C ALA A 139 31.14 16.71 -4.12
N LYS A 140 31.99 17.18 -5.04
CA LYS A 140 32.32 16.67 -6.39
C LYS A 140 33.35 15.52 -6.45
N ARG A 141 33.33 14.79 -7.57
CA ARG A 141 34.31 13.78 -8.07
C ARG A 141 35.76 14.30 -8.16
N PRO A 142 36.76 13.41 -8.18
CA PRO A 142 37.93 13.61 -9.03
C PRO A 142 38.22 12.45 -10.00
N ALA A 143 38.94 12.81 -11.07
CA ALA A 143 39.29 12.02 -12.24
C ALA A 143 40.53 11.11 -12.03
N ARG A 144 40.63 10.00 -12.77
CA ARG A 144 41.81 9.12 -12.79
C ARG A 144 42.45 9.09 -14.19
N LYS A 145 43.69 9.58 -14.30
CA LYS A 145 44.54 9.48 -15.50
C LYS A 145 45.45 8.24 -15.45
N THR A 146 45.51 7.58 -16.61
CA THR A 146 46.50 6.67 -17.25
C THR A 146 47.74 6.15 -16.51
N ALA A 147 48.04 4.86 -16.73
CA ALA A 147 49.40 4.32 -16.71
C ALA A 147 49.62 3.25 -17.81
N ARG A 148 50.76 3.38 -18.50
CA ARG A 148 51.35 2.58 -19.59
C ARG A 148 51.54 1.09 -19.22
N LYS A 149 51.51 0.22 -20.23
CA LYS A 149 52.09 -1.15 -20.17
C LYS A 149 53.12 -1.31 -21.30
N GLN A 150 54.37 -1.56 -20.93
CA GLN A 150 55.41 -2.12 -21.80
C GLN A 150 55.70 -3.53 -21.31
N ALA A 151 55.65 -4.49 -22.22
CA ALA A 151 56.51 -5.66 -22.35
C ALA A 151 56.05 -6.39 -23.62
#